data_AF-A0A966WCL7-F1
#
_entry.id   AF-A0A966WCL7-F1
#
_cell.length_a   1.000
_cell.length_b   1.000
_cell.length_c   1.000
_cell.angle_alpha   90.00
_cell.angle_beta   90.00
_cell.angle_gamma   90.00
#
_symmetry.space_group_name_H-M   'P 1'
#
loop_
_entity.id
_entity.type
_entity.pdbx_description
1 polymer ?
#
loop_
_entity_poly.entity_id
_entity_poly.type
_entity_poly.pdbx_seq_one_letter_code
_entity_poly.pdbx_strand_id
1 'polypeptide(L)'
;YEKSTLRGVRRQLRERGLLDASLAAWFQSVVGPLAGPDEKEKDMPEGPRLEDMLELSKRYFCHPKMGGSHSIKKVLDSIWSEASELWSHPWFRQYYKAGENGEPIDPYQTLVRAETTNLLAETSEDDGEGGGVTNGVGAMRAYQDLIYGTKRGNEAHREQLAIDLYRYCGLDTAAMVMIWKYWLTPRT
;
A
#
# COMPACT_ATOMS: atom_id res chain seq x y z
N TYR A 1 5.03 -12.92 1.39
CA TYR A 1 3.72 -13.43 0.89
C TYR A 1 3.56 -13.10 -0.61
N GLU A 2 3.91 -11.88 -0.98
CA GLU A 2 3.94 -11.24 -2.29
C GLU A 2 4.69 -12.09 -3.34
N LYS A 3 5.91 -12.55 -3.03
CA LYS A 3 6.69 -13.43 -3.92
C LYS A 3 5.92 -14.71 -4.24
N SER A 4 5.27 -15.33 -3.24
CA SER A 4 4.44 -16.53 -3.43
C SER A 4 3.21 -16.26 -4.30
N THR A 5 2.54 -15.11 -4.09
CA THR A 5 1.41 -14.69 -4.93
C THR A 5 1.83 -14.49 -6.38
N LEU A 6 2.91 -13.76 -6.63
CA LEU A 6 3.46 -13.51 -7.96
C LEU A 6 3.91 -14.80 -8.66
N ARG A 7 4.52 -15.74 -7.93
CA ARG A 7 4.83 -17.09 -8.40
C ARG A 7 3.56 -17.82 -8.87
N GLY A 8 2.48 -17.74 -8.09
CA GLY A 8 1.17 -18.26 -8.46
C GLY A 8 0.57 -17.61 -9.72
N VAL A 9 0.67 -16.28 -9.84
CA VAL A 9 0.20 -15.55 -11.04
C VAL A 9 0.98 -15.99 -12.28
N ARG A 10 2.32 -16.08 -12.20
CA ARG A 10 3.16 -16.59 -13.29
C ARG A 10 2.70 -17.98 -13.75
N ARG A 11 2.43 -18.88 -12.81
CA ARG A 11 1.96 -20.23 -13.11
C ARG A 11 0.63 -20.20 -13.87
N GLN A 12 -0.34 -19.43 -13.40
CA GLN A 12 -1.65 -19.31 -14.07
C GLN A 12 -1.54 -18.72 -15.47
N LEU A 13 -0.68 -17.71 -15.68
CA LEU A 13 -0.44 -17.14 -17.01
C LEU A 13 0.16 -18.16 -17.97
N ARG A 14 1.10 -18.98 -17.49
CA ARG A 14 1.70 -20.07 -18.27
C ARG A 14 0.66 -21.11 -18.68
N GLU A 15 -0.15 -21.58 -17.72
CA GLU A 15 -1.20 -22.59 -17.96
C GLU A 15 -2.26 -22.10 -18.96
N ARG A 16 -2.50 -20.78 -19.01
CA ARG A 16 -3.44 -20.16 -19.94
C ARG A 16 -2.82 -19.79 -21.30
N GLY A 17 -1.52 -20.06 -21.51
CA GLY A 17 -0.81 -19.66 -22.73
C GLY A 17 -0.64 -18.15 -22.90
N LEU A 18 -0.75 -17.38 -21.82
CA LEU A 18 -0.66 -15.91 -21.78
C LEU A 18 0.71 -15.40 -21.30
N LEU A 19 1.65 -16.30 -20.99
CA LEU A 19 2.98 -15.94 -20.54
C LEU A 19 3.94 -15.86 -21.73
N ASP A 20 4.13 -14.65 -22.26
CA ASP A 20 5.16 -14.39 -23.27
C ASP A 20 6.58 -14.36 -22.69
N ALA A 21 7.58 -14.36 -23.57
CA ALA A 21 8.99 -14.41 -23.19
C ALA A 21 9.45 -13.18 -22.37
N SER A 22 8.91 -11.99 -22.66
CA SER A 22 9.26 -10.75 -21.96
C SER A 22 8.73 -10.79 -20.53
N LEU A 23 7.45 -11.15 -20.37
CA LEU A 23 6.81 -11.27 -19.07
C LEU A 23 7.42 -12.41 -18.25
N ALA A 24 7.79 -13.53 -18.87
CA ALA A 24 8.51 -14.62 -18.22
C ALA A 24 9.86 -14.14 -17.66
N ALA A 25 10.64 -13.41 -18.44
CA ALA A 25 11.91 -12.84 -18.01
C ALA A 25 11.72 -11.83 -16.86
N TRP A 26 10.69 -11.00 -16.93
CA TRP A 26 10.34 -10.09 -15.83
C TRP A 26 10.05 -10.86 -14.55
N PHE A 27 9.16 -11.86 -14.56
CA PHE A 27 8.89 -12.66 -13.38
C PHE A 27 10.14 -13.37 -12.87
N GLN A 28 10.98 -13.91 -13.75
CA GLN A 28 12.25 -14.53 -13.33
C GLN A 28 13.12 -13.55 -12.55
N SER A 29 13.23 -12.30 -13.03
CA SER A 29 14.01 -11.26 -12.33
C SER A 29 13.42 -10.88 -10.97
N VAL A 30 12.12 -11.01 -10.79
CA VAL A 30 11.40 -10.54 -9.58
C VAL A 30 11.23 -11.65 -8.54
N VAL A 31 10.83 -12.86 -8.96
CA VAL A 31 10.48 -13.97 -8.07
C VAL A 31 11.35 -15.22 -8.23
N GLY A 32 12.41 -15.13 -9.04
CA GLY A 32 13.34 -16.23 -9.28
C GLY A 32 12.87 -17.21 -10.35
N PRO A 33 13.62 -18.29 -10.61
CA PRO A 33 13.31 -19.27 -11.65
C PRO A 33 11.95 -19.99 -11.44
N LEU A 34 11.46 -20.63 -12.50
CA LEU A 34 10.36 -21.60 -12.39
C LEU A 34 10.88 -22.89 -11.79
N ALA A 35 10.07 -23.54 -10.96
CA ALA A 35 10.32 -24.91 -10.55
C ALA A 35 10.19 -25.86 -11.75
N GLY A 36 11.16 -26.77 -11.88
CA GLY A 36 11.08 -27.92 -12.78
C GLY A 36 10.03 -28.95 -12.33
N PRO A 37 9.82 -30.01 -13.12
CA PRO A 37 8.76 -31.00 -12.88
C PRO A 37 8.81 -31.68 -11.50
N ASP A 38 10.01 -31.91 -10.97
CA ASP A 38 10.25 -32.59 -9.70
C ASP A 38 10.65 -31.63 -8.56
N GLU A 39 10.67 -30.32 -8.82
CA GLU A 39 11.08 -29.30 -7.86
C GLU A 39 9.85 -28.68 -7.18
N LYS A 40 10.01 -28.29 -5.91
CA LYS A 40 8.97 -27.54 -5.20
C LYS A 40 9.22 -26.05 -5.35
N GLU A 41 8.17 -25.30 -5.68
CA GLU A 41 8.23 -23.85 -5.87
C GLU A 41 8.76 -23.07 -4.64
N LYS A 42 8.57 -23.61 -3.44
CA LYS A 42 9.11 -23.04 -2.19
C LYS A 42 10.63 -23.21 -2.04
N ASP A 43 11.21 -24.21 -2.71
CA ASP A 43 12.63 -24.54 -2.62
C ASP A 43 13.43 -23.79 -3.72
N MET A 44 12.73 -23.11 -4.65
CA MET A 44 13.36 -22.29 -5.68
C MET A 44 13.95 -21.01 -5.08
N PRO A 45 15.17 -20.62 -5.49
CA PRO A 45 15.79 -19.39 -5.02
C PRO A 45 14.90 -18.19 -5.32
N GLU A 46 14.85 -17.25 -4.38
CA GLU A 46 14.08 -16.03 -4.55
C GLU A 46 14.77 -15.05 -5.51
N GLY A 47 13.97 -14.25 -6.20
CA GLY A 47 14.49 -13.14 -7.00
C GLY A 47 15.04 -12.04 -6.09
N PRO A 48 16.14 -11.36 -6.49
CA PRO A 48 16.83 -10.37 -5.64
C PRO A 48 16.18 -8.98 -5.67
N ARG A 49 15.12 -8.77 -6.47
CA ARG A 49 14.58 -7.42 -6.73
C ARG A 49 13.52 -6.95 -5.73
N LEU A 50 13.00 -7.84 -4.89
CA LEU A 50 11.98 -7.51 -3.90
C LEU A 50 12.53 -7.67 -2.50
N GLU A 51 12.60 -6.55 -1.80
CA GLU A 51 13.05 -6.43 -0.42
C GLU A 51 11.85 -6.17 0.51
N ASP A 52 11.88 -6.78 1.70
CA ASP A 52 10.84 -6.56 2.69
C ASP A 52 11.17 -5.32 3.55
N MET A 53 10.47 -4.22 3.28
CA MET A 53 10.62 -2.98 4.04
C MET A 53 10.23 -3.13 5.52
N LEU A 54 9.37 -4.09 5.89
CA LEU A 54 9.05 -4.36 7.30
C LEU A 54 10.27 -4.90 8.04
N GLU A 55 11.03 -5.80 7.42
CA GLU A 55 12.27 -6.32 8.00
C GLU A 55 13.32 -5.22 8.15
N LEU A 56 13.49 -4.39 7.12
CA LEU A 56 14.40 -3.25 7.16
C LEU A 56 14.04 -2.26 8.27
N SER A 57 12.74 -1.94 8.37
CA SER A 57 12.22 -1.08 9.44
C SER A 57 12.57 -1.65 10.80
N LYS A 58 12.27 -2.93 11.07
CA LYS A 58 12.55 -3.59 12.36
C LYS A 58 14.04 -3.63 12.73
N ARG A 59 14.92 -3.77 11.74
CA ARG A 59 16.37 -3.90 11.97
C ARG A 59 17.08 -2.56 12.13
N TYR A 60 16.66 -1.55 11.39
CA TYR A 60 17.44 -0.33 11.19
C TYR A 60 16.70 0.96 11.52
N PHE A 61 15.40 0.92 11.81
CA PHE A 61 14.61 2.12 12.04
C PHE A 61 13.71 2.00 13.27
N CYS A 62 13.86 2.94 14.20
CA CYS A 62 12.99 3.06 15.36
C CYS A 62 12.74 4.53 15.64
N HIS A 63 11.47 4.90 15.80
CA HIS A 63 11.06 6.25 16.13
C HIS A 63 10.02 6.22 17.26
N PRO A 64 10.10 7.10 18.28
CA PRO A 64 9.17 7.07 19.42
C PRO A 64 7.69 7.11 19.03
N LYS A 65 7.33 7.91 18.02
CA LYS A 65 5.94 8.00 17.49
C LYS A 65 5.39 6.69 16.91
N MET A 66 6.25 5.72 16.60
CA MET A 66 5.81 4.42 16.07
C MET A 66 5.12 3.57 17.15
N GLY A 67 5.43 3.78 18.43
CA GLY A 67 4.86 2.98 19.53
C GLY A 67 5.09 1.46 19.36
N GLY A 68 6.20 1.07 18.73
CA GLY A 68 6.51 -0.32 18.38
C GLY A 68 5.82 -0.86 17.11
N SER A 69 4.98 -0.08 16.44
CA SER A 69 4.35 -0.47 15.16
C SER A 69 5.26 -0.16 13.97
N HIS A 70 5.54 -1.17 13.16
CA HIS A 70 6.28 -1.03 11.89
C HIS A 70 5.35 -1.09 10.68
N SER A 71 4.05 -0.80 10.85
CA SER A 71 3.15 -0.65 9.71
C SER A 71 3.57 0.55 8.85
N ILE A 72 3.36 0.47 7.54
CA ILE A 72 3.74 1.52 6.59
C ILE A 72 3.18 2.90 6.99
N LYS A 73 1.90 2.95 7.42
CA LYS A 73 1.26 4.17 7.92
C LYS A 73 2.01 4.75 9.13
N LYS A 74 2.31 3.93 10.14
CA LYS A 74 2.99 4.40 11.36
C LYS A 74 4.43 4.82 11.11
N VAL A 75 5.14 4.12 10.23
CA VAL A 75 6.49 4.51 9.83
C VAL A 75 6.44 5.84 9.07
N LEU A 76 5.56 6.01 8.09
CA LEU A 76 5.43 7.26 7.35
C LEU A 76 5.06 8.44 8.25
N ASP A 77 4.02 8.28 9.09
CA ASP A 77 3.59 9.30 10.05
C ASP A 77 4.74 9.71 11.00
N SER A 78 5.54 8.74 11.45
CA SER A 78 6.68 9.00 12.34
C SER A 78 7.76 9.88 11.74
N ILE A 79 7.96 9.81 10.42
CA ILE A 79 8.98 10.59 9.70
C ILE A 79 8.44 11.88 9.11
N TRP A 80 7.12 11.96 8.90
CA TRP A 80 6.52 12.98 8.04
C TRP A 80 6.78 14.40 8.54
N SER A 81 6.72 14.64 9.86
CA SER A 81 6.99 15.95 10.47
C SER A 81 8.43 16.44 10.30
N GLU A 82 9.36 15.55 9.99
CA GLU A 82 10.79 15.85 9.89
C GLU A 82 11.31 15.77 8.44
N ALA A 83 10.41 15.58 7.48
CA ALA A 83 10.75 15.26 6.09
C ALA A 83 10.31 16.37 5.13
N SER A 84 10.72 17.61 5.39
CA SER A 84 10.35 18.78 4.58
C SER A 84 10.72 18.67 3.08
N GLU A 85 11.77 17.92 2.78
CA GLU A 85 12.20 17.55 1.44
C GLU A 85 11.17 16.68 0.70
N LEU A 86 10.37 15.88 1.43
CA LEU A 86 9.29 15.09 0.84
C LEU A 86 8.08 15.97 0.54
N TRP A 87 7.77 16.96 1.39
CA TRP A 87 6.61 17.84 1.19
C TRP A 87 6.71 18.66 -0.09
N SER A 88 7.92 19.06 -0.46
CA SER A 88 8.19 19.84 -1.68
C SER A 88 8.45 18.96 -2.91
N HIS A 89 8.60 17.64 -2.74
CA HIS A 89 8.91 16.73 -3.84
C HIS A 89 7.77 16.66 -4.86
N PRO A 90 8.03 16.73 -6.19
CA PRO A 90 6.98 16.78 -7.21
C PRO A 90 5.95 15.64 -7.14
N TRP A 91 6.39 14.44 -6.74
CA TRP A 91 5.51 13.27 -6.60
C TRP A 91 4.70 13.24 -5.30
N PHE A 92 5.18 13.90 -4.24
CA PHE A 92 4.65 13.72 -2.88
C PHE A 92 3.93 14.96 -2.34
N ARG A 93 4.16 16.14 -2.93
CA ARG A 93 3.50 17.41 -2.55
C ARG A 93 1.98 17.34 -2.49
N GLN A 94 1.37 16.44 -3.26
CA GLN A 94 -0.08 16.21 -3.24
C GLN A 94 -0.60 15.64 -1.92
N TYR A 95 0.27 15.00 -1.13
CA TYR A 95 -0.06 14.41 0.18
C TYR A 95 0.26 15.34 1.35
N TYR A 96 0.91 16.48 1.10
CA TYR A 96 1.21 17.47 2.14
C TYR A 96 0.02 18.38 2.37
N LYS A 97 -0.42 18.46 3.63
CA LYS A 97 -1.37 19.46 4.14
C LYS A 97 -0.85 19.98 5.48
N ALA A 98 -0.80 21.29 5.63
CA ALA A 98 -0.52 21.90 6.93
C ALA A 98 -1.78 21.84 7.80
N GLY A 99 -1.62 21.40 9.04
CA GLY A 99 -2.64 21.47 10.08
C GLY A 99 -2.76 22.88 10.66
N GLU A 100 -3.68 23.04 11.61
CA GLU A 100 -3.99 24.33 12.24
C GLU A 100 -2.77 24.97 12.92
N ASN A 101 -1.88 24.14 13.47
CA ASN A 101 -0.67 24.58 14.16
C ASN A 101 0.54 24.74 13.23
N GLY A 102 0.37 24.61 11.92
CA GLY A 102 1.45 24.61 10.92
C GLY A 102 2.19 23.28 10.77
N GLU A 103 1.95 22.30 11.65
CA GLU A 103 2.49 20.95 11.57
C GLU A 103 1.85 20.17 10.41
N PRO A 104 2.62 19.33 9.68
CA PRO A 104 2.06 18.51 8.62
C PRO A 104 1.10 17.44 9.16
N ILE A 105 -0.05 17.32 8.50
CA ILE A 105 -1.03 16.25 8.75
C ILE A 105 -0.48 14.91 8.22
N ASP A 106 -0.75 13.82 8.93
CA ASP A 106 -0.49 12.44 8.46
C ASP A 106 -1.06 12.26 7.04
N PRO A 107 -0.25 11.85 6.05
CA PRO A 107 -0.71 11.61 4.68
C PRO A 107 -1.98 10.75 4.59
N TYR A 108 -2.15 9.75 5.46
CA TYR A 108 -3.34 8.88 5.44
C TYR A 108 -4.59 9.57 5.99
N GLN A 109 -4.46 10.56 6.89
CA GLN A 109 -5.58 11.38 7.32
C GLN A 109 -6.08 12.30 6.21
N THR A 110 -5.24 12.60 5.20
CA THR A 110 -5.65 13.41 4.05
C THR A 110 -6.63 12.68 3.11
N LEU A 111 -6.76 11.36 3.25
CA LEU A 111 -7.70 10.51 2.50
C LEU A 111 -9.13 10.55 3.08
N VAL A 112 -9.31 11.04 4.31
CA VAL A 112 -10.64 11.16 4.91
C VAL A 112 -11.45 12.17 4.09
N ARG A 113 -12.58 11.73 3.55
CA ARG A 113 -13.57 12.58 2.89
C ARG A 113 -14.91 12.40 3.59
N ALA A 114 -15.54 13.51 3.94
CA ALA A 114 -16.86 13.51 4.59
C ALA A 114 -17.91 12.69 3.82
N GLU A 115 -17.79 12.66 2.49
CA GLU A 115 -18.65 11.89 1.59
C GLU A 115 -18.50 10.38 1.81
N THR A 116 -17.26 9.84 1.87
CA THR A 116 -17.01 8.40 2.03
C THR A 116 -17.19 7.89 3.46
N THR A 117 -16.97 8.76 4.46
CA THR A 117 -17.24 8.45 5.87
C THR A 117 -18.71 8.06 6.07
N ASN A 118 -19.64 8.72 5.38
CA ASN A 118 -21.06 8.40 5.40
C ASN A 118 -21.43 7.13 4.60
N LEU A 119 -20.66 6.78 3.56
CA LEU A 119 -20.92 5.61 2.71
C LEU A 119 -20.61 4.27 3.40
N LEU A 120 -19.59 4.24 4.27
CA LEU A 120 -19.20 3.04 5.03
C LEU A 120 -19.85 2.98 6.43
N ALA A 121 -20.51 4.05 6.87
CA ALA A 121 -21.20 4.11 8.16
C ALA A 121 -22.47 3.25 8.23
N GLU A 122 -23.10 2.94 7.10
CA GLU A 122 -24.33 2.12 7.04
C GLU A 122 -24.09 0.63 7.39
N THR A 123 -22.84 0.18 7.57
CA THR A 123 -22.51 -1.22 7.96
C THR A 123 -22.16 -1.43 9.45
N SER A 124 -22.29 -0.38 10.28
CA SER A 124 -22.25 -0.35 11.75
C SER A 124 -21.04 -0.92 12.51
N GLU A 125 -20.81 -0.28 13.65
CA GLU A 125 -19.81 -0.50 14.72
C GLU A 125 -18.38 0.00 14.43
N ASP A 126 -18.19 1.18 15.02
CA ASP A 126 -16.98 1.96 15.24
C ASP A 126 -15.90 1.13 15.93
N ASP A 127 -14.90 0.72 15.15
CA ASP A 127 -13.62 0.22 15.64
C ASP A 127 -12.49 1.09 15.08
N GLY A 128 -12.41 2.34 15.56
CA GLY A 128 -11.17 3.10 15.60
C GLY A 128 -10.83 3.96 14.38
N GLU A 129 -10.81 5.28 14.63
CA GLU A 129 -10.20 6.36 13.85
C GLU A 129 -10.34 6.30 12.32
N GLY A 130 -11.52 6.74 11.87
CA GLY A 130 -11.70 7.39 10.57
C GLY A 130 -12.54 6.57 9.61
N GLY A 131 -13.83 6.91 9.47
CA GLY A 131 -14.66 6.34 8.41
C GLY A 131 -14.12 6.73 7.02
N GLY A 132 -14.02 5.75 6.12
CA GLY A 132 -13.47 5.92 4.78
C GLY A 132 -12.44 4.84 4.41
N VAL A 133 -11.81 4.99 3.24
CA VAL A 133 -10.72 4.13 2.77
C VAL A 133 -9.38 4.72 3.21
N THR A 134 -9.07 4.56 4.50
CA THR A 134 -7.89 5.19 5.15
C THR A 134 -6.95 4.19 5.80
N ASN A 135 -7.35 2.91 5.84
CA ASN A 135 -6.58 1.80 6.37
C ASN A 135 -6.95 0.51 5.63
N GLY A 136 -6.21 -0.57 5.90
CA GLY A 136 -6.41 -1.86 5.22
C GLY A 136 -7.81 -2.46 5.41
N VAL A 137 -8.39 -2.37 6.62
CA VAL A 137 -9.74 -2.90 6.89
C VAL A 137 -10.79 -2.09 6.14
N GLY A 138 -10.70 -0.77 6.16
CA GLY A 138 -11.57 0.14 5.41
C GLY A 138 -11.50 -0.11 3.91
N ALA A 139 -10.30 -0.34 3.36
CA ALA A 139 -10.12 -0.70 1.96
C ALA A 139 -10.74 -2.06 1.60
N MET A 140 -10.57 -3.07 2.44
CA MET A 140 -11.21 -4.37 2.22
C MET A 140 -12.74 -4.28 2.25
N ARG A 141 -13.31 -3.55 3.21
CA ARG A 141 -14.76 -3.33 3.32
C ARG A 141 -15.29 -2.55 2.11
N ALA A 142 -14.61 -1.47 1.70
CA ALA A 142 -14.98 -0.70 0.52
C ALA A 142 -14.96 -1.54 -0.77
N TYR A 143 -13.95 -2.41 -0.93
CA TYR A 143 -13.89 -3.32 -2.08
C TYR A 143 -15.01 -4.37 -2.05
N GLN A 144 -15.34 -4.92 -0.88
CA GLN A 144 -16.47 -5.83 -0.72
C GLN A 144 -17.80 -5.15 -1.06
N ASP A 145 -18.02 -3.92 -0.58
CA ASP A 145 -19.23 -3.14 -0.89
C ASP A 145 -19.32 -2.79 -2.39
N LEU A 146 -18.20 -2.47 -3.02
CA LEU A 146 -18.14 -2.21 -4.47
C LEU A 146 -18.64 -3.42 -5.30
N ILE A 147 -18.37 -4.65 -4.86
CA ILE A 147 -18.74 -5.86 -5.61
C ILE A 147 -20.10 -6.40 -5.17
N TYR A 148 -20.34 -6.50 -3.87
CA TYR A 148 -21.48 -7.22 -3.28
C TYR A 148 -22.45 -6.34 -2.52
N GLY A 149 -22.12 -5.06 -2.36
CA GLY A 149 -22.92 -4.10 -1.59
C GLY A 149 -24.34 -3.94 -2.09
N THR A 150 -25.19 -3.40 -1.23
CA THR A 150 -26.59 -3.06 -1.57
C THR A 150 -26.65 -1.99 -2.65
N LYS A 151 -25.69 -1.05 -2.64
CA LYS A 151 -25.53 0.03 -3.63
C LYS A 151 -24.68 -0.37 -4.84
N ARG A 152 -24.32 -1.66 -5.03
CA ARG A 152 -23.44 -2.11 -6.13
C ARG A 152 -23.95 -1.80 -7.55
N GLY A 153 -25.25 -1.52 -7.72
CA GLY A 153 -25.85 -1.12 -8.98
C GLY A 153 -25.89 0.40 -9.21
N ASN A 154 -25.52 1.21 -8.22
CA ASN A 154 -25.43 2.66 -8.34
C ASN A 154 -24.05 3.05 -8.88
N GLU A 155 -24.01 3.52 -10.13
CA GLU A 155 -22.76 3.85 -10.82
C GLU A 155 -21.95 4.95 -10.12
N ALA A 156 -22.59 6.02 -9.65
CA ALA A 156 -21.91 7.10 -8.94
C ALA A 156 -21.27 6.62 -7.62
N HIS A 157 -21.96 5.74 -6.88
CA HIS A 157 -21.41 5.13 -5.66
C HIS A 157 -20.17 4.27 -5.96
N ARG A 158 -20.25 3.45 -7.02
CA ARG A 158 -19.13 2.60 -7.46
C ARG A 158 -17.92 3.43 -7.88
N GLU A 159 -18.15 4.48 -8.66
CA GLU A 159 -17.09 5.38 -9.13
C GLU A 159 -16.40 6.05 -7.95
N GLN A 160 -17.17 6.54 -6.97
CA GLN A 160 -16.62 7.18 -5.78
C GLN A 160 -15.77 6.20 -4.94
N LEU A 161 -16.27 4.98 -4.69
CA LEU A 161 -15.49 3.95 -3.99
C LEU A 161 -14.21 3.56 -4.75
N ALA A 162 -14.29 3.44 -6.08
CA ALA A 162 -13.13 3.15 -6.91
C ALA A 162 -12.07 4.25 -6.81
N ILE A 163 -12.47 5.53 -6.87
CA ILE A 163 -11.58 6.67 -6.69
C ILE A 163 -10.87 6.61 -5.33
N ASP A 164 -11.61 6.32 -4.26
CA ASP A 164 -11.06 6.31 -2.91
C ASP A 164 -10.11 5.11 -2.70
N LEU A 165 -10.43 3.93 -3.27
CA LEU A 165 -9.51 2.78 -3.33
C LEU A 165 -8.23 3.12 -4.11
N TYR A 166 -8.35 3.75 -5.29
CA TYR A 166 -7.18 4.15 -6.07
C TYR A 166 -6.29 5.14 -5.34
N ARG A 167 -6.88 6.10 -4.62
CA ARG A 167 -6.13 7.06 -3.80
C ARG A 167 -5.38 6.36 -2.67
N TYR A 168 -6.03 5.44 -1.98
CA TYR A 168 -5.41 4.66 -0.92
C TYR A 168 -4.25 3.80 -1.45
N CYS A 169 -4.45 3.04 -2.52
CA CYS A 169 -3.38 2.26 -3.16
C CYS A 169 -2.23 3.14 -3.68
N GLY A 170 -2.57 4.31 -4.22
CA GLY A 170 -1.59 5.31 -4.65
C GLY A 170 -0.73 5.81 -3.49
N LEU A 171 -1.36 6.12 -2.35
CA LEU A 171 -0.64 6.54 -1.14
C LEU A 171 0.21 5.40 -0.56
N ASP A 172 -0.26 4.15 -0.51
CA ASP A 172 0.56 3.01 -0.07
C ASP A 172 1.83 2.86 -0.93
N THR A 173 1.69 3.01 -2.26
CA THR A 173 2.82 2.97 -3.18
C THR A 173 3.78 4.14 -2.93
N ALA A 174 3.25 5.35 -2.81
CA ALA A 174 4.05 6.54 -2.57
C ALA A 174 4.74 6.48 -1.19
N ALA A 175 4.09 5.93 -0.17
CA ALA A 175 4.59 5.76 1.19
C ALA A 175 5.86 4.89 1.20
N MET A 176 5.88 3.77 0.45
CA MET A 176 7.08 2.95 0.32
C MET A 176 8.26 3.76 -0.21
N VAL A 177 8.04 4.57 -1.25
CA VAL A 177 9.10 5.39 -1.86
C VAL A 177 9.52 6.53 -0.94
N MET A 178 8.57 7.18 -0.26
CA MET A 178 8.82 8.25 0.70
C MET A 178 9.69 7.77 1.86
N ILE A 179 9.33 6.64 2.48
CA ILE A 179 10.07 6.02 3.58
C ILE A 179 11.48 5.63 3.11
N TRP A 180 11.59 4.95 1.97
CA TRP A 180 12.88 4.56 1.42
C TRP A 180 13.80 5.77 1.17
N LYS A 181 13.23 6.83 0.58
CA LYS A 181 13.96 8.07 0.29
C LYS A 181 14.40 8.78 1.56
N TYR A 182 13.58 8.79 2.60
CA TYR A 182 13.93 9.31 3.92
C TYR A 182 15.10 8.52 4.53
N TRP A 183 15.03 7.18 4.53
CA TRP A 183 16.10 6.32 5.09
C TRP A 183 17.45 6.49 4.37
N LEU A 184 17.43 6.78 3.07
CA LEU A 184 18.65 7.03 2.30
C LEU A 184 19.21 8.46 2.44
N THR A 185 18.46 9.38 3.06
CA THR A 185 18.89 10.77 3.23
C THR A 185 19.69 10.89 4.52
N PRO A 186 20.99 11.24 4.46
CA PRO A 186 21.81 11.40 5.66
C PRO A 186 21.22 12.47 6.57
N ARG A 187 21.11 12.18 7.87
CA ARG A 187 20.72 13.17 8.89
C ARG A 187 21.96 13.58 9.67
N THR A 188 22.26 14.89 9.62
CA THR A 188 23.37 15.55 10.32
C THR A 188 22.98 15.97 11.72
#